data_AF-A0A7C9IZM1-F1
#
_entry.id   AF-A0A7C9IZM1-F1
#
_cell.length_a   1.000
_cell.length_b   1.000
_cell.length_c   1.000
_cell.angle_alpha   90.00
_cell.angle_beta   90.00
_cell.angle_gamma   90.00
#
_symmetry.space_group_name_H-M   'P 1'
#
loop_
_entity.id
_entity.type
_entity.pdbx_description
1 polymer ?
#
loop_
_entity_poly.entity_id
_entity_poly.type
_entity_poly.pdbx_seq_one_letter_code
_entity_poly.pdbx_strand_id
1 'polypeptide(L)'
;MNHPALPPSGACGQALPHESARAHVTGAAPFIDDLPELAGTLHAAPILSPLAHGRLLGLDTAAALALPGLRGLVLAADIPGHPLLPTSAQDEPLLAQDKLLYAGQVIGLAVATDRETARRAARLVQLRTEALPALLSARAAHAASHYVAPPVHLARGDVTTALEQAPHRLTGSLESGAQEHFYLEGQVAYALPQEQGQWLVHASTQHPGEVQHAVASALGLCNHDVQVVCRRMGGGFGGKETQASQVAIWAALAAHKFARPVKLRLDRDDDFLITG
;
A
#
# COMPACT_ATOMS: atom_id res chain seq x y z
N MET A 1 -17.10 -15.05 55.32
CA MET A 1 -16.76 -13.85 54.52
C MET A 1 -17.39 -14.04 53.14
N ASN A 2 -18.58 -13.47 52.93
CA ASN A 2 -19.28 -13.57 51.65
C ASN A 2 -18.73 -12.47 50.75
N HIS A 3 -17.92 -12.83 49.75
CA HIS A 3 -17.69 -11.94 48.62
C HIS A 3 -19.03 -11.75 47.89
N PRO A 4 -19.52 -10.52 47.70
CA PRO A 4 -20.71 -10.30 46.90
C PRO A 4 -20.41 -10.76 45.47
N ALA A 5 -21.30 -11.57 44.90
CA ALA A 5 -21.21 -11.96 43.51
C ALA A 5 -21.25 -10.70 42.63
N LEU A 6 -20.28 -10.54 41.73
CA LEU A 6 -20.31 -9.48 40.72
C LEU A 6 -21.61 -9.61 39.91
N PRO A 7 -22.36 -8.51 39.67
CA PRO A 7 -23.56 -8.55 38.86
C PRO A 7 -23.20 -9.06 37.45
N PRO A 8 -24.09 -9.81 36.79
CA PRO A 8 -23.89 -10.24 35.40
C PRO A 8 -24.00 -9.02 34.49
N SER A 9 -22.92 -8.24 34.42
CA SER A 9 -22.79 -7.08 33.53
C SER A 9 -22.22 -7.54 32.20
N GLY A 10 -23.00 -8.35 31.47
CA GLY A 10 -22.65 -8.70 30.11
C GLY A 10 -22.70 -7.45 29.23
N ALA A 11 -21.56 -6.99 28.72
CA ALA A 11 -21.49 -5.88 27.77
C ALA A 11 -22.09 -6.23 26.39
N CYS A 12 -22.28 -7.52 26.11
CA CYS A 12 -22.87 -8.01 24.86
C CYS A 12 -24.31 -7.49 24.68
N GLY A 13 -24.59 -6.91 23.52
CA GLY A 13 -25.90 -6.36 23.17
C GLY A 13 -26.20 -4.97 23.74
N GLN A 14 -25.27 -4.36 24.48
CA GLN A 14 -25.43 -2.99 24.99
C GLN A 14 -24.88 -1.96 24.01
N ALA A 15 -25.57 -0.82 23.87
CA ALA A 15 -25.14 0.32 23.06
C ALA A 15 -24.08 1.16 23.82
N LEU A 16 -22.89 0.60 24.00
CA LEU A 16 -21.77 1.30 24.63
C LEU A 16 -21.02 2.17 23.60
N PRO A 17 -20.52 3.35 24.00
CA PRO A 17 -19.67 4.15 23.11
C PRO A 17 -18.34 3.43 22.87
N HIS A 18 -17.72 3.72 21.72
CA HIS A 18 -16.38 3.23 21.40
C HIS A 18 -15.37 3.65 22.48
N GLU A 19 -14.48 2.75 22.91
CA GLU A 19 -13.58 2.94 24.06
C GLU A 19 -12.63 4.12 23.87
N SER A 20 -12.22 4.39 22.62
CA SER A 20 -11.39 5.55 22.26
C SER A 20 -12.19 6.81 21.87
N ALA A 21 -13.52 6.83 21.95
CA ALA A 21 -14.36 7.94 21.46
C ALA A 21 -13.95 9.29 22.07
N ARG A 22 -13.75 9.33 23.40
CA ARG A 22 -13.28 10.54 24.08
C ARG A 22 -11.93 11.01 23.54
N ALA A 23 -10.99 10.09 23.34
CA ALA A 23 -9.67 10.42 22.82
C ALA A 23 -9.72 10.91 21.36
N HIS A 24 -10.65 10.40 20.54
CA HIS A 24 -10.85 10.88 19.17
C HIS A 24 -11.32 12.34 19.16
N VAL A 25 -12.35 12.67 19.95
CA VAL A 25 -12.91 14.04 19.94
C VAL A 25 -12.01 15.09 20.59
N THR A 26 -11.09 14.68 21.47
CA THR A 26 -10.10 15.60 22.08
C THR A 26 -8.78 15.66 21.31
N GLY A 27 -8.61 14.89 20.24
CA GLY A 27 -7.33 14.76 19.52
C GLY A 27 -6.22 14.06 20.33
N ALA A 28 -6.59 13.27 21.35
CA ALA A 28 -5.64 12.57 22.23
C ALA A 28 -5.36 11.12 21.79
N ALA A 29 -5.99 10.64 20.72
CA ALA A 29 -5.72 9.32 20.17
C ALA A 29 -4.68 9.42 19.04
N PRO A 30 -3.42 8.99 19.25
CA PRO A 30 -2.41 9.12 18.23
C PRO A 30 -2.66 8.15 17.07
N PHE A 31 -2.63 8.66 15.85
CA PHE A 31 -2.42 7.91 14.62
C PHE A 31 -0.93 7.84 14.32
N ILE A 32 -0.54 7.17 13.23
CA ILE A 32 0.88 6.90 12.99
C ILE A 32 1.67 8.18 12.74
N ASP A 33 1.09 9.12 11.99
CA ASP A 33 1.78 10.39 11.72
C ASP A 33 1.89 11.29 12.95
N ASP A 34 1.04 11.06 13.97
CA ASP A 34 1.08 11.77 15.26
C ASP A 34 2.18 11.24 16.20
N LEU A 35 2.79 10.08 15.88
CA LEU A 35 3.85 9.52 16.69
C LEU A 35 5.08 10.43 16.69
N PRO A 36 5.72 10.68 17.85
CA PRO A 36 6.97 11.42 17.90
C PRO A 36 8.04 10.77 17.03
N GLU A 37 8.68 11.57 16.20
CA GLU A 37 9.77 11.12 15.35
C GLU A 37 11.07 11.04 16.14
N LEU A 38 11.87 10.01 15.86
CA LEU A 38 13.19 9.90 16.44
C LEU A 38 14.12 10.93 15.80
N ALA A 39 15.10 11.39 16.57
CA ALA A 39 16.08 12.34 16.06
C ALA A 39 16.76 11.79 14.80
N GLY A 40 16.66 12.55 13.71
CA GLY A 40 17.24 12.13 12.43
C GLY A 40 16.34 11.27 11.56
N THR A 41 15.05 11.16 11.87
CA THR A 41 14.04 10.62 10.95
C THR A 41 14.12 11.32 9.60
N LEU A 42 14.01 10.53 8.53
CA LEU A 42 13.90 10.99 7.16
C LEU A 42 12.49 10.73 6.64
N HIS A 43 12.13 11.39 5.55
CA HIS A 43 10.86 11.20 4.88
C HIS A 43 11.06 10.70 3.46
N ALA A 44 10.20 9.79 3.02
CA ALA A 44 10.20 9.27 1.67
C ALA A 44 8.97 9.74 0.88
N ALA A 45 9.14 9.94 -0.43
CA ALA A 45 8.06 10.18 -1.38
C ALA A 45 8.28 9.34 -2.64
N PRO A 46 7.22 8.76 -3.23
CA PRO A 46 7.35 7.87 -4.37
C PRO A 46 7.59 8.63 -5.69
N ILE A 47 8.38 8.03 -6.57
CA ILE A 47 8.56 8.43 -7.97
C ILE A 47 7.64 7.56 -8.81
N LEU A 48 6.69 8.17 -9.51
CA LEU A 48 5.56 7.47 -10.13
C LEU A 48 5.68 7.38 -11.64
N SER A 49 5.25 6.24 -12.21
CA SER A 49 5.01 6.09 -13.63
C SER A 49 3.84 6.98 -14.09
N PRO A 50 4.01 7.78 -15.16
CA PRO A 50 2.91 8.49 -15.80
C PRO A 50 2.19 7.62 -16.85
N LEU A 51 2.71 6.43 -17.16
CA LEU A 51 2.22 5.60 -18.27
C LEU A 51 1.34 4.47 -17.80
N ALA A 52 0.22 4.25 -18.50
CA ALA A 52 -0.64 3.09 -18.29
C ALA A 52 -0.02 1.78 -18.80
N HIS A 53 0.87 1.84 -19.79
CA HIS A 53 1.73 0.73 -20.20
C HIS A 53 2.94 1.27 -20.96
N GLY A 54 4.13 0.76 -20.67
CA GLY A 54 5.34 1.23 -21.34
C GLY A 54 6.62 0.56 -20.86
N ARG A 55 7.74 1.08 -21.36
CA ARG A 55 9.09 0.71 -20.92
C ARG A 55 9.76 1.90 -20.26
N LEU A 56 10.53 1.63 -19.21
CA LEU A 56 11.43 2.59 -18.60
C LEU A 56 12.83 2.40 -19.22
N LEU A 57 13.33 3.43 -19.90
CA LEU A 57 14.64 3.43 -20.57
C LEU A 57 15.73 4.07 -19.70
N GLY A 58 15.34 4.73 -18.61
CA GLY A 58 16.25 5.26 -17.60
C GLY A 58 15.70 6.50 -16.91
N LEU A 59 16.50 6.99 -15.96
CA LEU A 59 16.16 8.10 -15.08
C LEU A 59 17.22 9.20 -15.22
N ASP A 60 16.78 10.46 -15.32
CA ASP A 60 17.62 11.61 -15.03
C ASP A 60 17.25 12.16 -13.64
N THR A 61 18.23 12.08 -12.74
CA THR A 61 18.09 12.41 -11.33
C THR A 61 18.87 13.67 -10.94
N ALA A 62 19.54 14.34 -11.90
CA ALA A 62 20.47 15.42 -11.60
C ALA A 62 19.79 16.59 -10.86
N ALA A 63 18.60 17.00 -11.32
CA ALA A 63 17.84 18.08 -10.69
C ALA A 63 17.36 17.70 -9.27
N ALA A 64 16.96 16.45 -9.06
CA ALA A 64 16.57 15.97 -7.74
C ALA A 64 17.77 15.95 -6.78
N LEU A 65 18.90 15.38 -7.21
CA LEU A 65 20.13 15.27 -6.41
C LEU A 65 20.74 16.63 -6.03
N ALA A 66 20.46 17.68 -6.80
CA ALA A 66 20.88 19.04 -6.48
C ALA A 66 20.01 19.73 -5.41
N LEU A 67 18.86 19.14 -5.02
CA LEU A 67 17.93 19.77 -4.07
C LEU A 67 18.47 19.71 -2.63
N PRO A 68 18.65 20.85 -1.94
CA PRO A 68 19.06 20.85 -0.54
C PRO A 68 18.08 20.09 0.34
N GLY A 69 18.59 19.26 1.24
CA GLY A 69 17.79 18.42 2.14
C GLY A 69 17.50 17.01 1.59
N LEU A 70 17.67 16.77 0.29
CA LEU A 70 17.63 15.40 -0.24
C LEU A 70 18.83 14.60 0.26
N ARG A 71 18.61 13.35 0.69
CA ARG A 71 19.66 12.41 1.12
C ARG A 71 20.02 11.42 0.01
N GLY A 72 19.05 11.07 -0.83
CA GLY A 72 19.26 10.28 -2.03
C GLY A 72 17.98 9.63 -2.52
N LEU A 73 18.13 8.67 -3.41
CA LEU A 73 17.02 7.91 -4.00
C LEU A 73 17.14 6.43 -3.60
N VAL A 74 16.02 5.72 -3.58
CA VAL A 74 15.94 4.25 -3.47
C VAL A 74 15.35 3.73 -4.79
N LEU A 75 16.04 2.81 -5.45
CA LEU A 75 15.63 2.18 -6.71
C LEU A 75 15.65 0.65 -6.54
N ALA A 76 15.16 -0.08 -7.56
CA ALA A 76 15.10 -1.55 -7.53
C ALA A 76 16.45 -2.22 -7.21
N ALA A 77 17.57 -1.64 -7.62
CA ALA A 77 18.91 -2.14 -7.33
C ALA A 77 19.33 -2.04 -5.85
N ASP A 78 18.59 -1.27 -5.05
CA ASP A 78 18.85 -1.11 -3.61
C ASP A 78 18.09 -2.13 -2.75
N ILE A 79 17.34 -3.07 -3.36
CA ILE A 79 16.59 -4.09 -2.64
C ILE A 79 17.56 -5.22 -2.24
N PRO A 80 17.81 -5.46 -0.94
CA PRO A 80 18.75 -6.48 -0.50
C PRO A 80 18.16 -7.89 -0.49
N GLY A 81 16.83 -8.01 -0.38
CA GLY A 81 16.10 -9.26 -0.34
C GLY A 81 15.36 -9.58 -1.64
N HIS A 82 14.15 -10.11 -1.53
CA HIS A 82 13.34 -10.47 -2.69
C HIS A 82 12.75 -9.22 -3.37
N PRO A 83 12.88 -9.06 -4.70
CA PRO A 83 12.47 -7.83 -5.40
C PRO A 83 10.98 -7.78 -5.78
N LEU A 84 10.22 -8.84 -5.48
CA LEU A 84 8.79 -8.95 -5.77
C LEU A 84 7.98 -9.06 -4.48
N LEU A 85 6.75 -8.56 -4.49
CA LEU A 85 5.80 -8.75 -3.40
C LEU A 85 5.55 -10.24 -3.16
N PRO A 86 5.39 -10.68 -1.89
CA PRO A 86 5.15 -12.07 -1.54
C PRO A 86 3.67 -12.47 -1.77
N THR A 87 3.17 -12.22 -2.98
CA THR A 87 1.84 -12.69 -3.40
C THR A 87 1.92 -14.13 -3.91
N SER A 88 0.77 -14.79 -4.11
CA SER A 88 0.73 -16.14 -4.66
C SER A 88 1.26 -16.22 -6.10
N ALA A 89 1.11 -15.16 -6.88
CA ALA A 89 1.55 -15.08 -8.28
C ALA A 89 3.02 -14.65 -8.41
N GLN A 90 3.59 -13.94 -7.41
CA GLN A 90 4.95 -13.41 -7.41
C GLN A 90 5.30 -12.67 -8.72
N ASP A 91 4.43 -11.79 -9.16
CA ASP A 91 4.50 -11.08 -10.43
C ASP A 91 4.54 -9.56 -10.28
N GLU A 92 4.40 -9.05 -9.05
CA GLU A 92 4.40 -7.63 -8.73
C GLU A 92 5.76 -7.17 -8.18
N PRO A 93 6.52 -6.32 -8.91
CA PRO A 93 7.79 -5.79 -8.42
C PRO A 93 7.58 -4.76 -7.31
N LEU A 94 8.45 -4.76 -6.30
CA LEU A 94 8.43 -3.75 -5.22
C LEU A 94 8.69 -2.33 -5.75
N LEU A 95 9.56 -2.21 -6.75
CA LEU A 95 9.89 -0.99 -7.47
C LEU A 95 10.05 -1.33 -8.95
N ALA A 96 9.33 -0.62 -9.83
CA ALA A 96 9.38 -0.87 -11.27
C ALA A 96 10.77 -0.54 -11.86
N GLN A 97 11.22 -1.38 -12.80
CA GLN A 97 12.54 -1.26 -13.42
C GLN A 97 12.47 -1.15 -14.95
N ASP A 98 12.03 -2.20 -15.64
CA ASP A 98 12.05 -2.23 -17.12
C ASP A 98 10.68 -1.94 -17.74
N LYS A 99 9.61 -2.43 -17.10
CA LYS A 99 8.23 -2.35 -17.57
C LYS A 99 7.42 -1.47 -16.62
N LEU A 100 6.59 -0.63 -17.22
CA LEU A 100 5.59 0.17 -16.53
C LEU A 100 4.22 -0.40 -16.91
N LEU A 101 3.47 -0.88 -15.93
CA LEU A 101 2.25 -1.69 -16.14
C LEU A 101 0.96 -0.93 -15.85
N TYR A 102 1.05 0.23 -15.17
CA TYR A 102 -0.06 1.11 -14.87
C TYR A 102 0.46 2.50 -14.47
N ALA A 103 -0.40 3.51 -14.64
CA ALA A 103 -0.12 4.86 -14.16
C ALA A 103 -0.16 4.84 -12.63
N GLY A 104 0.81 5.48 -11.98
CA GLY A 104 0.99 5.38 -10.52
C GLY A 104 1.94 4.29 -10.05
N GLN A 105 2.39 3.39 -10.92
CA GLN A 105 3.33 2.36 -10.52
C GLN A 105 4.62 3.01 -9.97
N VAL A 106 5.05 2.60 -8.78
CA VAL A 106 6.20 3.19 -8.11
C VAL A 106 7.51 2.66 -8.70
N ILE A 107 8.35 3.57 -9.18
CA ILE A 107 9.65 3.28 -9.81
C ILE A 107 10.79 3.36 -8.77
N GLY A 108 10.62 4.24 -7.80
CA GLY A 108 11.64 4.54 -6.79
C GLY A 108 11.11 5.46 -5.72
N LEU A 109 11.97 5.82 -4.78
CA LEU A 109 11.65 6.74 -3.69
C LEU A 109 12.68 7.86 -3.64
N ALA A 110 12.24 9.09 -3.43
CA ALA A 110 13.11 10.19 -3.00
C ALA A 110 13.08 10.29 -1.48
N VAL A 111 14.25 10.35 -0.84
CA VAL A 111 14.39 10.35 0.63
C VAL A 111 15.09 11.62 1.10
N ALA A 112 14.42 12.42 1.91
CA ALA A 112 14.89 13.74 2.35
C ALA A 112 14.74 13.95 3.86
N THR A 113 15.25 15.07 4.37
CA THR A 113 15.13 15.48 5.78
C THR A 113 13.72 15.86 6.21
N ASP A 114 12.84 16.14 5.24
CA ASP A 114 11.45 16.51 5.48
C ASP A 114 10.58 16.06 4.29
N ARG A 115 9.27 15.97 4.54
CA ARG A 115 8.29 15.46 3.58
C ARG A 115 8.19 16.30 2.31
N GLU A 116 8.21 17.62 2.42
CA GLU A 116 8.02 18.52 1.28
C GLU A 116 9.22 18.47 0.33
N THR A 117 10.43 18.40 0.87
CA THR A 117 11.66 18.20 0.09
C THR A 117 11.65 16.84 -0.62
N ALA A 118 11.23 15.77 0.06
CA ALA A 118 11.11 14.44 -0.57
C ALA A 118 10.14 14.47 -1.76
N ARG A 119 8.95 15.06 -1.59
CA ARG A 119 7.95 15.20 -2.65
C ARG A 119 8.46 16.02 -3.83
N ARG A 120 9.10 17.16 -3.54
CA ARG A 120 9.68 18.01 -4.59
C ARG A 120 10.76 17.26 -5.36
N ALA A 121 11.65 16.55 -4.67
CA ALA A 121 12.70 15.77 -5.31
C ALA A 121 12.12 14.65 -6.19
N ALA A 122 11.10 13.92 -5.71
CA ALA A 122 10.45 12.87 -6.50
C ALA A 122 9.89 13.41 -7.83
N ARG A 123 9.31 14.62 -7.82
CA ARG A 123 8.77 15.30 -9.01
C ARG A 123 9.85 15.88 -9.94
N LEU A 124 11.10 16.04 -9.46
CA LEU A 124 12.23 16.51 -10.27
C LEU A 124 12.94 15.38 -11.02
N VAL A 125 12.67 14.12 -10.67
CA VAL A 125 13.22 12.97 -11.41
C VAL A 125 12.52 12.88 -12.76
N GLN A 126 13.30 12.97 -13.85
CA GLN A 126 12.77 12.85 -15.20
C GLN A 126 12.90 11.41 -15.69
N LEU A 127 11.81 10.87 -16.21
CA LEU A 127 11.75 9.51 -16.72
C LEU A 127 11.93 9.53 -18.24
N ARG A 128 12.85 8.72 -18.75
CA ARG A 128 12.92 8.41 -20.18
C ARG A 128 12.09 7.15 -20.41
N THR A 129 10.98 7.29 -21.11
CA THR A 129 10.01 6.20 -21.28
C THR A 129 9.60 6.01 -22.74
N GLU A 130 9.13 4.81 -23.03
CA GLU A 130 8.49 4.46 -24.30
C GLU A 130 7.07 3.97 -23.99
N ALA A 131 6.05 4.69 -24.49
CA ALA A 131 4.67 4.28 -24.30
C ALA A 131 4.32 3.10 -25.21
N LEU A 132 3.62 2.11 -24.65
CA LEU A 132 3.15 0.93 -25.36
C LEU A 132 1.61 0.87 -25.34
N PRO A 133 0.99 0.14 -26.28
CA PRO A 133 -0.47 -0.04 -26.28
C PRO A 133 -0.97 -0.63 -24.96
N ALA A 134 -1.96 0.01 -24.33
CA ALA A 134 -2.52 -0.40 -23.04
C ALA A 134 -3.94 -0.96 -23.20
N LEU A 135 -4.30 -1.95 -22.37
CA LEU A 135 -5.66 -2.47 -22.25
C LEU A 135 -6.36 -1.80 -21.07
N LEU A 136 -7.22 -0.82 -21.33
CA LEU A 136 -7.80 0.07 -20.30
C LEU A 136 -9.23 -0.27 -19.89
N SER A 137 -9.81 -1.36 -20.40
CA SER A 137 -11.15 -1.80 -20.02
C SER A 137 -11.27 -3.31 -19.95
N ALA A 138 -12.14 -3.81 -19.07
CA ALA A 138 -12.45 -5.23 -18.95
C ALA A 138 -12.92 -5.84 -20.27
N ARG A 139 -13.69 -5.09 -21.08
CA ARG A 139 -14.14 -5.52 -22.41
C ARG A 139 -12.99 -5.67 -23.40
N ALA A 140 -12.06 -4.72 -23.43
CA ALA A 140 -10.88 -4.81 -24.29
C ALA A 140 -9.96 -5.98 -23.87
N ALA A 141 -9.77 -6.18 -22.56
CA ALA A 141 -9.01 -7.31 -22.02
C ALA A 141 -9.66 -8.65 -22.37
N HIS A 142 -10.99 -8.77 -22.22
CA HIS A 142 -11.74 -9.96 -22.61
C HIS A 142 -11.63 -10.26 -24.11
N ALA A 143 -11.79 -9.24 -24.98
CA ALA A 143 -11.63 -9.39 -26.43
C ALA A 143 -10.22 -9.86 -26.82
N ALA A 144 -9.20 -9.49 -26.05
CA ALA A 144 -7.81 -9.94 -26.22
C ALA A 144 -7.50 -11.26 -25.51
N SER A 145 -8.46 -11.90 -24.84
CA SER A 145 -8.26 -13.07 -23.98
C SER A 145 -7.15 -12.88 -22.93
N HIS A 146 -7.05 -11.67 -22.39
CA HIS A 146 -6.05 -11.29 -21.39
C HIS A 146 -6.71 -11.25 -19.99
N TYR A 147 -6.39 -12.23 -19.14
CA TYR A 147 -7.00 -12.41 -17.83
C TYR A 147 -5.95 -12.51 -16.73
N VAL A 148 -6.27 -11.98 -15.54
CA VAL A 148 -5.44 -12.11 -14.33
C VAL A 148 -5.54 -13.52 -13.74
N ALA A 149 -6.73 -14.12 -13.78
CA ALA A 149 -6.99 -15.47 -13.32
C ALA A 149 -7.91 -16.23 -14.30
N PRO A 150 -7.87 -17.57 -14.32
CA PRO A 150 -8.79 -18.36 -15.13
C PRO A 150 -10.27 -18.04 -14.82
N PRO A 151 -11.17 -18.04 -15.82
CA PRO A 151 -12.60 -17.85 -15.59
C PRO A 151 -13.17 -18.90 -14.63
N VAL A 152 -13.95 -18.44 -13.65
CA VAL A 152 -14.68 -19.30 -12.72
C VAL A 152 -16.12 -19.43 -13.18
N HIS A 153 -16.58 -20.67 -13.35
CA HIS A 153 -17.95 -20.97 -13.78
C HIS A 153 -18.73 -21.65 -12.65
N LEU A 154 -19.86 -21.06 -12.26
CA LEU A 154 -20.82 -21.67 -11.34
C LEU A 154 -22.13 -21.95 -12.10
N ALA A 155 -22.53 -23.21 -12.18
CA ALA A 155 -23.77 -23.63 -12.83
C ALA A 155 -24.64 -24.42 -11.85
N ARG A 156 -25.97 -24.27 -11.98
CA ARG A 156 -26.94 -25.03 -11.20
C ARG A 156 -28.16 -25.37 -12.07
N GLY A 157 -28.44 -26.66 -12.21
CA GLY A 157 -29.55 -27.15 -13.03
C GLY A 157 -29.35 -26.97 -14.53
N ASP A 158 -30.42 -27.16 -15.30
CA ASP A 158 -30.43 -26.99 -16.75
C ASP A 158 -31.01 -25.61 -17.12
N VAL A 159 -30.10 -24.65 -17.32
CA VAL A 159 -30.45 -23.26 -17.68
C VAL A 159 -31.05 -23.18 -19.08
N THR A 160 -30.61 -24.03 -20.01
CA THR A 160 -31.07 -24.00 -21.41
C THR A 160 -32.55 -24.35 -21.47
N THR A 161 -32.95 -25.48 -20.88
CA THR A 161 -34.35 -25.91 -20.83
C THR A 161 -35.22 -24.88 -20.09
N ALA A 162 -34.73 -24.32 -18.98
CA ALA A 162 -35.47 -23.33 -18.20
C ALA A 162 -35.73 -22.03 -19.01
N LEU A 163 -34.75 -21.55 -19.79
CA LEU A 163 -34.91 -20.36 -20.64
C LEU A 163 -35.83 -20.61 -21.84
N GLU A 164 -35.78 -21.82 -22.44
CA GLU A 164 -36.66 -22.20 -23.54
C GLU A 164 -38.13 -22.22 -23.11
N GLN A 165 -38.40 -22.76 -21.92
CA GLN A 165 -39.75 -22.88 -21.35
C GLN A 165 -40.28 -21.58 -20.71
N ALA A 166 -39.43 -20.58 -20.49
CA ALA A 166 -39.82 -19.34 -19.83
C ALA A 166 -40.82 -18.51 -20.68
N PRO A 167 -41.93 -18.03 -20.09
CA PRO A 167 -42.94 -17.23 -20.82
C PRO A 167 -42.43 -15.85 -21.25
N HIS A 168 -41.41 -15.33 -20.56
CA HIS A 168 -40.77 -14.05 -20.87
C HIS A 168 -39.26 -14.21 -20.84
N ARG A 169 -38.59 -13.57 -21.81
CA ARG A 169 -37.13 -13.51 -21.91
C ARG A 169 -36.73 -12.05 -22.09
N LEU A 170 -35.83 -11.59 -21.24
CA LEU A 170 -35.31 -10.22 -21.25
C LEU A 170 -33.79 -10.29 -21.42
N THR A 171 -33.24 -9.33 -22.15
CA THR A 171 -31.79 -9.18 -22.33
C THR A 171 -31.43 -7.73 -22.09
N GLY A 172 -30.32 -7.50 -21.40
CA GLY A 172 -29.82 -6.17 -21.09
C GLY A 172 -28.38 -6.22 -20.61
N SER A 173 -27.79 -5.04 -20.46
CA SER A 173 -26.45 -4.84 -19.93
C SER A 173 -26.49 -3.81 -18.80
N LEU A 174 -25.66 -4.01 -17.79
CA LEU A 174 -25.45 -3.08 -16.68
C LEU A 174 -23.95 -2.82 -16.53
N GLU A 175 -23.60 -1.59 -16.18
CA GLU A 175 -22.23 -1.21 -15.81
C GLU A 175 -22.26 -0.57 -14.41
N SER A 176 -21.23 -0.85 -13.62
CA SER A 176 -20.99 -0.22 -12.32
C SER A 176 -19.59 0.35 -12.33
N GLY A 177 -19.45 1.59 -11.87
CA GLY A 177 -18.15 2.24 -11.73
C GLY A 177 -17.32 1.67 -10.59
N ALA A 178 -16.05 2.06 -10.56
CA ALA A 178 -15.15 1.82 -9.43
C ALA A 178 -15.48 2.74 -8.24
N GLN A 179 -14.88 2.44 -7.09
CA GLN A 179 -15.03 3.21 -5.86
C GLN A 179 -13.68 3.30 -5.16
N GLU A 180 -13.29 4.52 -4.80
CA GLU A 180 -12.15 4.78 -3.94
C GLU A 180 -12.53 4.56 -2.47
N HIS A 181 -11.62 3.98 -1.68
CA HIS A 181 -11.83 3.68 -0.27
C HIS A 181 -12.04 4.96 0.55
N PHE A 182 -11.23 5.98 0.25
CA PHE A 182 -11.30 7.30 0.87
C PHE A 182 -11.24 7.25 2.42
N TYR A 183 -10.44 6.34 2.98
CA TYR A 183 -10.08 6.40 4.40
C TYR A 183 -9.48 7.77 4.74
N LEU A 184 -9.85 8.36 5.88
CA LEU A 184 -9.44 9.74 6.22
C LEU A 184 -7.94 9.84 6.53
N GLU A 185 -7.38 8.85 7.23
CA GLU A 185 -5.93 8.68 7.34
C GLU A 185 -5.44 7.96 6.08
N GLY A 186 -4.62 8.62 5.25
CA GLY A 186 -3.98 7.98 4.09
C GLY A 186 -3.07 6.81 4.47
N GLN A 187 -2.42 6.19 3.49
CA GLN A 187 -1.39 5.20 3.75
C GLN A 187 -0.19 5.86 4.44
N VAL A 188 0.29 5.21 5.50
CA VAL A 188 1.45 5.64 6.25
C VAL A 188 2.17 4.46 6.89
N ALA A 189 3.50 4.49 6.80
CA ALA A 189 4.38 3.61 7.54
C ALA A 189 5.57 4.38 8.12
N TYR A 190 6.04 3.95 9.28
CA TYR A 190 7.22 4.48 9.94
C TYR A 190 8.12 3.31 10.34
N ALA A 191 9.22 3.14 9.60
CA ALA A 191 10.16 2.06 9.75
C ALA A 191 11.38 2.50 10.58
N LEU A 192 11.70 1.72 11.60
CA LEU A 192 12.72 2.00 12.60
C LEU A 192 13.71 0.83 12.64
N PRO A 193 14.94 1.01 12.13
CA PRO A 193 16.03 0.07 12.40
C PRO A 193 16.31 0.05 13.91
N GLN A 194 16.50 -1.14 14.47
CA GLN A 194 16.80 -1.36 15.89
C GLN A 194 18.19 -2.02 16.04
N GLU A 195 18.60 -2.27 17.29
CA GLU A 195 19.83 -3.01 17.56
C GLU A 195 19.79 -4.43 16.99
N GLN A 196 20.96 -5.01 16.72
CA GLN A 196 21.10 -6.41 16.28
C GLN A 196 20.31 -6.76 15.01
N GLY A 197 20.13 -5.79 14.11
CA GLY A 197 19.43 -6.00 12.84
C GLY A 197 17.92 -6.18 12.97
N GLN A 198 17.35 -5.91 14.15
CA GLN A 198 15.91 -5.96 14.38
C GLN A 198 15.22 -4.72 13.79
N TRP A 199 13.90 -4.82 13.59
CA TRP A 199 13.09 -3.79 12.97
C TRP A 199 11.77 -3.59 13.70
N LEU A 200 11.42 -2.34 13.92
CA LEU A 200 10.08 -1.94 14.36
C LEU A 200 9.42 -1.14 13.24
N VAL A 201 8.23 -1.55 12.81
CA VAL A 201 7.46 -0.88 11.77
C VAL A 201 6.08 -0.51 12.32
N HIS A 202 5.80 0.78 12.42
CA HIS A 202 4.43 1.25 12.61
C HIS A 202 3.77 1.35 11.24
N ALA A 203 2.68 0.61 11.01
CA ALA A 203 1.99 0.60 9.72
C ALA A 203 0.48 0.76 9.90
N SER A 204 -0.15 1.60 9.08
CA SER A 204 -1.61 1.76 9.06
C SER A 204 -2.15 0.62 8.20
N THR A 205 -2.37 -0.54 8.81
CA THR A 205 -2.69 -1.79 8.11
C THR A 205 -3.77 -2.61 8.82
N GLN A 206 -4.61 -3.28 8.04
CA GLN A 206 -5.54 -4.31 8.52
C GLN A 206 -4.86 -5.66 8.73
N HIS A 207 -3.66 -5.87 8.16
CA HIS A 207 -2.98 -7.16 8.16
C HIS A 207 -1.49 -7.06 8.58
N PRO A 208 -1.20 -6.83 9.89
CA PRO A 208 0.17 -6.70 10.37
C PRO A 208 1.08 -7.91 10.07
N GLY A 209 0.53 -9.13 10.02
CA GLY A 209 1.28 -10.35 9.72
C GLY A 209 1.79 -10.40 8.27
N GLU A 210 0.99 -9.96 7.31
CA GLU A 210 1.41 -9.84 5.92
C GLU A 210 2.47 -8.75 5.76
N VAL A 211 2.28 -7.60 6.39
CA VAL A 211 3.29 -6.52 6.40
C VAL A 211 4.62 -7.02 6.98
N GLN A 212 4.60 -7.80 8.06
CA GLN A 212 5.80 -8.37 8.68
C GLN A 212 6.55 -9.26 7.68
N HIS A 213 5.82 -10.18 7.04
CA HIS A 213 6.41 -11.09 6.07
C HIS A 213 6.96 -10.35 4.85
N ALA A 214 6.23 -9.36 4.35
CA ALA A 214 6.64 -8.59 3.18
C ALA A 214 7.88 -7.72 3.43
N VAL A 215 7.95 -7.05 4.58
CA VAL A 215 9.15 -6.28 4.99
C VAL A 215 10.35 -7.22 5.18
N ALA A 216 10.17 -8.35 5.87
CA ALA A 216 11.24 -9.33 6.08
C ALA A 216 11.78 -9.86 4.74
N SER A 217 10.88 -10.23 3.81
CA SER A 217 11.25 -10.71 2.48
C SER A 217 12.02 -9.66 1.66
N ALA A 218 11.55 -8.41 1.64
CA ALA A 218 12.20 -7.31 0.92
C ALA A 218 13.59 -6.96 1.49
N LEU A 219 13.77 -7.08 2.81
CA LEU A 219 15.04 -6.81 3.48
C LEU A 219 15.99 -8.02 3.55
N GLY A 220 15.54 -9.22 3.15
CA GLY A 220 16.34 -10.44 3.27
C GLY A 220 16.51 -10.92 4.72
N LEU A 221 15.50 -10.71 5.56
CA LEU A 221 15.51 -11.00 7.00
C LEU A 221 14.57 -12.16 7.34
N CYS A 222 14.70 -12.70 8.56
CA CYS A 222 13.71 -13.61 9.08
C CYS A 222 12.50 -12.83 9.64
N ASN A 223 11.30 -13.42 9.61
CA ASN A 223 10.10 -12.77 10.14
C ASN A 223 10.26 -12.36 11.63
N HIS A 224 11.03 -13.10 12.43
CA HIS A 224 11.25 -12.78 13.84
C HIS A 224 12.10 -11.53 14.05
N ASP A 225 12.82 -11.06 13.03
CA ASP A 225 13.60 -9.82 13.08
C ASP A 225 12.74 -8.57 12.88
N VAL A 226 11.47 -8.74 12.49
CA VAL A 226 10.56 -7.64 12.14
C VAL A 226 9.35 -7.65 13.06
N GLN A 227 9.11 -6.56 13.78
CA GLN A 227 7.90 -6.32 14.54
C GLN A 227 7.04 -5.27 13.84
N VAL A 228 5.76 -5.58 13.61
CA VAL A 228 4.78 -4.62 13.06
C VAL A 228 3.78 -4.23 14.13
N VAL A 229 3.55 -2.94 14.30
CA VAL A 229 2.62 -2.37 15.27
C VAL A 229 1.56 -1.53 14.57
N CYS A 230 0.30 -1.97 14.64
CA CYS A 230 -0.87 -1.18 14.27
C CYS A 230 -1.76 -1.00 15.52
N ARG A 231 -1.79 0.21 16.08
CA ARG A 231 -2.62 0.51 17.27
C ARG A 231 -4.07 0.82 16.89
N ARG A 232 -4.25 1.58 15.80
CA ARG A 232 -5.52 2.03 15.22
C ARG A 232 -5.26 2.54 13.80
N MET A 233 -6.32 2.72 13.02
CA MET A 233 -6.29 3.31 11.68
C MET A 233 -7.44 4.31 11.51
N GLY A 234 -7.21 5.39 10.76
CA GLY A 234 -8.24 6.36 10.39
C GLY A 234 -9.09 5.90 9.20
N GLY A 235 -9.60 4.67 9.27
CA GLY A 235 -10.27 3.96 8.18
C GLY A 235 -9.33 3.06 7.38
N GLY A 236 -9.89 2.02 6.75
CA GLY A 236 -9.17 1.05 5.92
C GLY A 236 -10.04 0.48 4.79
N PHE A 237 -11.20 -0.10 5.12
CA PHE A 237 -12.24 -0.51 4.16
C PHE A 237 -11.78 -1.53 3.09
N GLY A 238 -10.75 -2.31 3.36
CA GLY A 238 -10.12 -3.25 2.41
C GLY A 238 -8.85 -2.68 1.78
N GLY A 239 -8.80 -1.37 1.53
CA GLY A 239 -7.64 -0.69 0.91
C GLY A 239 -6.37 -0.69 1.77
N LYS A 240 -6.44 -1.13 3.03
CA LYS A 240 -5.27 -1.30 3.91
C LYS A 240 -5.02 -2.75 4.32
N GLU A 241 -5.67 -3.70 3.66
CA GLU A 241 -5.40 -5.13 3.82
C GLU A 241 -4.04 -5.49 3.21
N THR A 242 -3.90 -5.36 1.89
CA THR A 242 -2.67 -5.70 1.17
C THR A 242 -1.83 -4.48 0.80
N GLN A 243 -2.44 -3.37 0.37
CA GLN A 243 -1.70 -2.20 -0.15
C GLN A 243 -0.80 -1.52 0.89
N ALA A 244 -1.13 -1.63 2.18
CA ALA A 244 -0.31 -1.12 3.26
C ALA A 244 1.08 -1.79 3.33
N SER A 245 1.21 -3.03 2.83
CA SER A 245 2.49 -3.76 2.77
C SER A 245 3.51 -3.05 1.88
N GLN A 246 3.10 -2.54 0.72
CA GLN A 246 3.99 -1.80 -0.17
C GLN A 246 4.59 -0.57 0.50
N VAL A 247 3.74 0.21 1.18
CA VAL A 247 4.16 1.44 1.87
C VAL A 247 5.13 1.14 3.01
N ALA A 248 4.88 0.06 3.77
CA ALA A 248 5.79 -0.41 4.80
C ALA A 248 7.13 -0.90 4.24
N ILE A 249 7.12 -1.65 3.14
CA ILE A 249 8.34 -2.11 2.44
C ILE A 249 9.16 -0.92 1.96
N TRP A 250 8.54 0.07 1.32
CA TRP A 250 9.23 1.25 0.83
C TRP A 250 9.88 2.07 1.94
N ALA A 251 9.17 2.27 3.05
CA ALA A 251 9.74 2.90 4.24
C ALA A 251 10.93 2.10 4.78
N ALA A 252 10.81 0.77 4.86
CA ALA A 252 11.87 -0.11 5.35
C ALA A 252 13.10 -0.14 4.44
N LEU A 253 12.93 -0.21 3.11
CA LEU A 253 14.02 -0.15 2.13
C LEU A 253 14.77 1.18 2.21
N ALA A 254 14.05 2.29 2.32
CA ALA A 254 14.64 3.59 2.54
C ALA A 254 15.41 3.65 3.86
N ALA A 255 14.82 3.15 4.94
CA ALA A 255 15.47 3.12 6.25
C ALA A 255 16.73 2.26 6.25
N HIS A 256 16.71 1.13 5.52
CA HIS A 256 17.86 0.24 5.34
C HIS A 256 18.99 0.94 4.60
N LYS A 257 18.70 1.54 3.43
CA LYS A 257 19.71 2.22 2.62
C LYS A 257 20.40 3.37 3.36
N PHE A 258 19.64 4.14 4.16
CA PHE A 258 20.16 5.33 4.84
C PHE A 258 20.55 5.10 6.30
N ALA A 259 20.40 3.88 6.82
CA ALA A 259 20.64 3.52 8.23
C ALA A 259 19.98 4.50 9.21
N ARG A 260 18.74 4.90 8.92
CA ARG A 260 17.97 5.88 9.69
C ARG A 260 16.49 5.53 9.71
N PRO A 261 15.73 5.95 10.74
CA PRO A 261 14.28 5.88 10.69
C PRO A 261 13.71 6.60 9.47
N VAL A 262 12.72 6.01 8.79
CA VAL A 262 12.04 6.63 7.66
C VAL A 262 10.54 6.57 7.84
N LYS A 263 9.89 7.73 7.78
CA LYS A 263 8.43 7.85 7.71
C LYS A 263 8.00 8.12 6.26
N LEU A 264 7.12 7.27 5.74
CA LEU A 264 6.50 7.44 4.43
C LEU A 264 5.00 7.62 4.66
N ARG A 265 4.50 8.81 4.37
CA ARG A 265 3.07 9.13 4.36
C ARG A 265 2.71 9.58 2.95
N LEU A 266 1.82 8.85 2.29
CA LEU A 266 1.30 9.27 1.00
C LEU A 266 0.43 10.51 1.18
N ASP A 267 0.57 11.47 0.27
CA ASP A 267 -0.48 12.47 0.11
C ASP A 267 -1.65 11.89 -0.65
N ARG A 268 -2.79 12.55 -0.51
CA ARG A 268 -4.07 12.04 -1.02
C ARG A 268 -4.05 11.76 -2.53
N ASP A 269 -3.33 12.58 -3.30
CA ASP A 269 -3.16 12.42 -4.74
C ASP A 269 -2.37 11.15 -5.09
N ASP A 270 -1.26 10.91 -4.40
CA ASP A 270 -0.45 9.70 -4.59
C ASP A 270 -1.19 8.44 -4.08
N ASP A 271 -1.91 8.54 -2.96
CA ASP A 271 -2.66 7.44 -2.36
C ASP A 271 -3.71 6.87 -3.34
N PHE A 272 -4.51 7.74 -3.96
CA PHE A 272 -5.49 7.34 -4.97
C PHE A 272 -4.85 6.74 -6.22
N LEU A 273 -3.71 7.29 -6.63
CA LEU A 273 -3.06 6.83 -7.85
C LEU A 273 -2.36 5.47 -7.66
N ILE A 274 -1.93 5.16 -6.44
CA ILE A 274 -1.12 3.97 -6.13
C ILE A 274 -1.99 2.78 -5.69
N THR A 275 -3.04 3.00 -4.91
CA THR A 275 -3.65 1.92 -4.09
C THR A 275 -4.88 1.24 -4.69
N GLY A 276 -5.32 1.67 -5.89
CA GLY A 276 -6.35 0.99 -6.68
C GLY A 276 -7.51 1.89 -7.08
#